data_AF-A0A8H5HTP0-F1
#
_entry.id   AF-A0A8H5HTP0-F1
#
_cell.length_a   1.000
_cell.length_b   1.000
_cell.length_c   1.000
_cell.angle_alpha   90.00
_cell.angle_beta   90.00
_cell.angle_gamma   90.00
#
_symmetry.space_group_name_H-M   'P 1'
#
loop_
_entity.id
_entity.type
_entity.pdbx_description
1 polymer ?
#
loop_
_entity_poly.entity_id
_entity_poly.type
_entity_poly.pdbx_seq_one_letter_code
_entity_poly.pdbx_strand_id
1 'polypeptide(L)'
;MPVGFLIVYSEPGAQATLDEYQDWYNNEHVPLRMNHLKSFLTGARYSALDSQVPSWTAVYDVEDIATFSHESYTRLRANRSPREADLVKRLSILDRQTSQIVADTGESTFTTSLASKNPSKGLVTHGLGDAEESARRWFENVLKDLGNSEGWVRSRLFKCIDSLKSGVSIPSGPEAQVVPKYFVVHEFLTPETASAFPIPMISSVSSDVSIANLRRWGLYKAYPGIAQGSLESPA
;
A
#
# COMPACT_ATOMS: atom_id res chain seq x y z
N MET A 1 5.46 -15.03 -13.38
CA MET A 1 4.10 -14.66 -12.92
C MET A 1 4.02 -13.14 -12.85
N PRO A 2 2.82 -12.50 -12.86
CA PRO A 2 2.71 -11.05 -12.71
C PRO A 2 3.36 -10.55 -11.42
N VAL A 3 3.98 -9.37 -11.47
CA VAL A 3 4.58 -8.70 -10.30
C VAL A 3 3.49 -8.45 -9.26
N GLY A 4 3.80 -8.81 -8.01
CA GLY A 4 2.90 -8.70 -6.88
C GLY A 4 3.02 -7.36 -6.17
N PHE A 5 1.94 -6.97 -5.51
CA PHE A 5 1.89 -5.82 -4.63
C PHE A 5 1.02 -6.14 -3.42
N LEU A 6 1.46 -5.74 -2.24
CA LEU A 6 0.68 -5.89 -1.01
C LEU A 6 0.47 -4.52 -0.41
N ILE A 7 -0.79 -4.10 -0.28
CA ILE A 7 -1.17 -2.90 0.46
C ILE A 7 -2.03 -3.30 1.65
N VAL A 8 -1.71 -2.72 2.80
CA VAL A 8 -2.39 -3.00 4.07
C VAL A 8 -2.78 -1.68 4.72
N TYR A 9 -4.07 -1.38 4.75
CA TYR A 9 -4.59 -0.24 5.53
C TYR A 9 -4.88 -0.72 6.95
N SER A 10 -4.46 0.05 7.96
CA SER A 10 -4.66 -0.35 9.35
C SER A 10 -4.91 0.82 10.29
N GLU A 11 -5.70 0.55 11.32
CA GLU A 11 -6.07 1.47 12.37
C GLU A 11 -5.87 0.77 13.72
N PRO A 12 -4.97 1.23 14.60
CA PRO A 12 -4.78 0.62 15.91
C PRO A 12 -6.06 0.66 16.76
N GLY A 13 -6.79 1.78 16.74
CA GLY A 13 -8.00 1.96 17.53
C GLY A 13 -7.74 2.14 19.03
N ALA A 14 -8.81 2.07 19.83
CA ALA A 14 -8.73 2.31 21.27
C ALA A 14 -8.15 1.14 22.09
N GLN A 15 -8.11 -0.07 21.52
CA GLN A 15 -7.68 -1.28 22.23
C GLN A 15 -6.19 -1.62 22.07
N ALA A 16 -5.46 -0.84 21.25
CA ALA A 16 -4.02 -0.96 21.08
C ALA A 16 -3.39 0.43 21.14
N THR A 17 -2.34 0.61 21.92
CA THR A 17 -1.65 1.90 21.96
C THR A 17 -0.90 2.12 20.65
N LEU A 18 -0.70 3.38 20.28
CA LEU A 18 0.10 3.70 19.10
C LEU A 18 1.52 3.13 19.24
N ASP A 19 2.14 3.25 20.41
CA ASP A 19 3.50 2.75 20.65
C ASP A 19 3.60 1.23 20.49
N GLU A 20 2.63 0.47 21.03
CA GLU A 20 2.57 -0.97 20.85
C GLU A 20 2.44 -1.36 19.38
N TYR A 21 1.54 -0.68 18.66
CA TYR A 21 1.31 -0.88 17.23
C TYR A 21 2.55 -0.54 16.39
N GLN A 22 3.26 0.55 16.71
CA GLN A 22 4.48 0.93 16.02
C GLN A 22 5.61 -0.04 16.31
N ASP A 23 5.79 -0.45 17.57
CA ASP A 23 6.82 -1.41 17.95
C ASP A 23 6.62 -2.75 17.24
N TRP A 24 5.38 -3.26 17.22
CA TRP A 24 5.04 -4.47 16.47
C TRP A 24 5.42 -4.35 14.99
N TYR A 25 5.02 -3.29 14.30
CA TYR A 25 5.39 -3.13 12.89
C TYR A 25 6.91 -3.01 12.71
N ASN A 26 7.56 -2.22 13.55
CA ASN A 26 8.96 -1.83 13.37
C ASN A 26 9.96 -2.94 13.73
N ASN A 27 9.64 -3.73 14.75
CA ASN A 27 10.60 -4.64 15.39
C ASN A 27 10.20 -6.12 15.26
N GLU A 28 8.99 -6.42 14.79
CA GLU A 28 8.50 -7.79 14.60
C GLU A 28 7.95 -8.01 13.18
N HIS A 29 6.86 -7.33 12.83
CA HIS A 29 6.07 -7.65 11.65
C HIS A 29 6.80 -7.42 10.33
N VAL A 30 7.27 -6.19 10.08
CA VAL A 30 7.96 -5.84 8.83
C VAL A 30 9.33 -6.52 8.73
N PRO A 31 10.17 -6.53 9.79
CA PRO A 31 11.46 -7.23 9.75
C PRO A 31 11.34 -8.70 9.36
N LEU A 32 10.34 -9.43 9.89
CA LEU A 32 10.14 -10.84 9.52
C LEU A 32 9.91 -11.06 8.02
N ARG A 33 9.37 -10.06 7.32
CA ARG A 33 9.17 -10.09 5.86
C ARG A 33 10.43 -9.62 5.14
N MET A 34 10.89 -8.41 5.43
CA MET A 34 11.99 -7.77 4.69
C MET A 34 13.36 -8.43 4.91
N ASN A 35 13.57 -9.06 6.06
CA ASN A 35 14.86 -9.69 6.39
C ASN A 35 14.94 -11.16 5.98
N HIS A 36 13.80 -11.82 5.72
CA HIS A 36 13.77 -13.26 5.50
C HIS A 36 13.08 -13.69 4.20
N LEU A 37 12.24 -12.87 3.60
CA LEU A 37 11.55 -13.19 2.34
C LEU A 37 12.18 -12.46 1.18
N LYS A 38 12.94 -13.18 0.35
CA LYS A 38 13.55 -12.65 -0.87
C LYS A 38 12.54 -12.07 -1.85
N SER A 39 11.32 -12.61 -1.86
CA SER A 39 10.24 -12.15 -2.72
C SER A 39 9.64 -10.81 -2.28
N PHE A 40 9.91 -10.30 -1.07
CA PHE A 40 9.49 -8.97 -0.63
C PHE A 40 10.57 -7.95 -0.99
N LEU A 41 10.43 -7.29 -2.14
CA LEU A 41 11.48 -6.48 -2.75
C LEU A 41 11.67 -5.14 -2.04
N THR A 42 10.57 -4.51 -1.65
CA THR A 42 10.55 -3.22 -0.96
C THR A 42 9.47 -3.23 0.12
N GLY A 43 9.59 -2.32 1.09
CA GLY A 43 8.63 -2.20 2.17
C GLY A 43 8.67 -0.81 2.76
N ALA A 44 7.52 -0.16 2.80
CA ALA A 44 7.37 1.17 3.41
C ALA A 44 6.02 1.32 4.10
N ARG A 45 6.00 2.18 5.11
CA ARG A 45 4.82 2.57 5.87
C ARG A 45 4.61 4.06 5.78
N TYR A 46 3.36 4.46 5.70
CA TYR A 46 2.92 5.84 5.58
C TYR A 46 1.79 6.11 6.57
N SER A 47 1.71 7.35 7.05
CA SER A 47 0.62 7.87 7.87
C SER A 47 -0.30 8.76 7.04
N ALA A 48 -1.58 8.77 7.37
CA ALA A 48 -2.59 9.56 6.68
C ALA A 48 -2.32 11.08 6.81
N LEU A 49 -2.55 11.81 5.73
CA LEU A 49 -2.50 13.28 5.65
C LEU A 49 -3.90 13.92 5.62
N ASP A 50 -4.95 13.11 5.53
CA ASP A 50 -6.32 13.52 5.23
C ASP A 50 -7.30 13.39 6.42
N SER A 51 -6.78 13.18 7.63
CA SER A 51 -7.57 12.99 8.87
C SER A 51 -8.63 11.87 8.80
N GLN A 52 -8.57 11.00 7.79
CA GLN A 52 -9.49 9.87 7.62
C GLN A 52 -8.94 8.59 8.27
N VAL A 53 -9.82 7.62 8.53
CA VAL A 53 -9.47 6.26 8.98
C VAL A 53 -9.58 5.26 7.82
N PRO A 54 -8.67 4.29 7.70
CA PRO A 54 -7.52 4.00 8.58
C PRO A 54 -6.41 5.06 8.49
N SER A 55 -5.68 5.29 9.58
CA SER A 55 -4.62 6.30 9.68
C SER A 55 -3.25 5.82 9.19
N TRP A 56 -3.10 4.54 8.87
CA TRP A 56 -1.83 3.95 8.43
C TRP A 56 -2.01 3.07 7.19
N THR A 57 -0.99 3.06 6.34
CA THR A 57 -0.83 2.06 5.28
C THR A 57 0.59 1.48 5.26
N ALA A 58 0.70 0.18 5.01
CA ALA A 58 1.94 -0.51 4.70
C ALA A 58 1.88 -1.05 3.28
N VAL A 59 2.93 -0.79 2.50
CA VAL A 59 3.02 -1.16 1.08
C VAL A 59 4.30 -1.92 0.80
N TYR A 60 4.21 -2.94 -0.06
CA TYR A 60 5.32 -3.80 -0.43
C TYR A 60 5.28 -4.12 -1.92
N ASP A 61 6.40 -3.94 -2.61
CA ASP A 61 6.61 -4.59 -3.90
C ASP A 61 6.98 -6.05 -3.65
N VAL A 62 6.32 -6.95 -4.36
CA VAL A 62 6.50 -8.40 -4.24
C VAL A 62 6.87 -8.96 -5.61
N GLU A 63 7.89 -9.82 -5.66
CA GLU A 63 8.45 -10.38 -6.89
C GLU A 63 7.37 -10.94 -7.82
N ASP A 64 6.43 -11.72 -7.26
CA ASP A 64 5.26 -12.17 -7.99
C ASP A 64 4.07 -12.51 -7.08
N ILE A 65 2.89 -12.63 -7.70
CA ILE A 65 1.65 -12.98 -6.99
C ILE A 65 1.61 -14.41 -6.42
N ALA A 66 2.42 -15.34 -6.93
CA ALA A 66 2.44 -16.72 -6.41
C ALA A 66 3.05 -16.77 -5.00
N THR A 67 3.88 -15.79 -4.65
CA THR A 67 4.38 -15.58 -3.27
C THR A 67 3.25 -15.60 -2.24
N PHE A 68 2.07 -15.04 -2.53
CA PHE A 68 0.99 -14.93 -1.54
C PHE A 68 0.37 -16.27 -1.14
N SER A 69 0.54 -17.29 -1.98
CA SER A 69 0.10 -18.67 -1.74
C SER A 69 1.24 -19.59 -1.33
N HIS A 70 2.49 -19.15 -1.54
CA HIS A 70 3.68 -19.94 -1.25
C HIS A 70 3.89 -20.11 0.26
N GLU A 71 4.37 -21.28 0.65
CA GLU A 71 4.51 -21.66 2.06
C GLU A 71 5.46 -20.75 2.84
N SER A 72 6.51 -20.23 2.20
CA SER A 72 7.45 -19.27 2.81
C SER A 72 6.73 -18.02 3.36
N TYR A 73 5.68 -17.56 2.69
CA TYR A 73 4.89 -16.41 3.13
C TYR A 73 3.74 -16.82 4.06
N THR A 74 3.00 -17.88 3.74
CA THR A 74 1.82 -18.28 4.53
C THR A 74 2.21 -18.77 5.93
N ARG A 75 3.39 -19.38 6.09
CA ARG A 75 3.94 -19.77 7.41
C ARG A 75 4.13 -18.60 8.36
N LEU A 76 4.42 -17.38 7.89
CA LEU A 76 4.52 -16.20 8.75
C LEU A 76 3.19 -15.86 9.43
N ARG A 77 2.06 -16.12 8.73
CA ARG A 77 0.72 -15.90 9.30
C ARG A 77 0.27 -17.07 10.18
N ALA A 78 0.62 -18.30 9.78
CA ALA A 78 0.27 -19.50 10.53
C ALA A 78 1.03 -19.62 11.86
N ASN A 79 2.27 -19.13 11.92
CA ASN A 79 3.15 -19.22 13.08
C ASN A 79 3.44 -17.86 13.70
N ARG A 80 2.46 -16.96 13.71
CA ARG A 80 2.59 -15.67 14.40
C ARG A 80 2.93 -15.88 15.87
N SER A 81 3.74 -14.98 16.41
CA SER A 81 3.98 -14.98 17.86
C SER A 81 2.66 -14.77 18.62
N PRO A 82 2.60 -15.19 19.90
CA PRO A 82 1.47 -14.86 20.75
C PRO A 82 1.18 -13.36 20.84
N ARG A 83 2.23 -12.53 20.76
CA ARG A 83 2.14 -11.06 20.79
C ARG A 83 1.45 -10.52 19.53
N GLU A 84 1.91 -10.89 18.33
CA GLU A 84 1.28 -10.46 17.08
C GLU A 84 -0.18 -10.97 17.02
N ALA A 85 -0.41 -12.22 17.43
CA ALA A 85 -1.75 -12.80 17.44
C ALA A 85 -2.71 -12.08 18.37
N ASP A 86 -2.26 -11.61 19.54
CA ASP A 86 -3.05 -10.81 20.46
C ASP A 86 -3.31 -9.40 19.91
N LEU A 87 -2.27 -8.69 19.47
CA LEU A 87 -2.40 -7.34 18.96
C LEU A 87 -3.32 -7.26 17.73
N VAL A 88 -3.18 -8.18 16.77
CA VAL A 88 -4.00 -8.21 15.55
C VAL A 88 -5.50 -8.34 15.87
N LYS A 89 -5.87 -9.02 16.97
CA LYS A 89 -7.27 -9.13 17.39
C LYS A 89 -7.85 -7.83 17.92
N ARG A 90 -7.00 -6.95 18.44
CA ARG A 90 -7.39 -5.66 19.06
C ARG A 90 -7.43 -4.51 18.08
N LEU A 91 -6.83 -4.65 16.89
CA LEU A 91 -6.85 -3.60 15.88
C LEU A 91 -8.29 -3.23 15.49
N SER A 92 -8.56 -1.93 15.35
CA SER A 92 -9.84 -1.42 14.85
C SER A 92 -10.08 -1.85 13.41
N ILE A 93 -9.06 -1.68 12.55
CA ILE A 93 -9.11 -2.03 11.13
C ILE A 93 -7.78 -2.66 10.73
N LEU A 94 -7.87 -3.75 9.98
CA LEU A 94 -6.78 -4.34 9.23
C LEU A 94 -7.36 -4.83 7.90
N ASP A 95 -7.16 -4.04 6.85
CA ASP A 95 -7.56 -4.32 5.47
C ASP A 95 -6.32 -4.72 4.67
N ARG A 96 -6.20 -6.00 4.37
CA ARG A 96 -5.09 -6.56 3.62
C ARG A 96 -5.53 -6.85 2.20
N GLN A 97 -4.90 -6.22 1.21
CA GLN A 97 -5.20 -6.41 -0.21
C GLN A 97 -3.95 -6.90 -0.94
N THR A 98 -4.00 -8.12 -1.47
CA THR A 98 -2.99 -8.64 -2.40
C THR A 98 -3.37 -8.23 -3.81
N SER A 99 -2.39 -7.86 -4.61
CA SER A 99 -2.64 -7.26 -5.91
C SER A 99 -1.57 -7.65 -6.91
N GLN A 100 -1.91 -7.51 -8.18
CA GLN A 100 -0.95 -7.54 -9.29
C GLN A 100 -0.84 -6.17 -9.93
N ILE A 101 0.33 -5.86 -10.48
CA ILE A 101 0.51 -4.69 -11.35
C ILE A 101 -0.21 -4.93 -12.68
N VAL A 102 -0.90 -3.91 -13.17
CA VAL A 102 -1.68 -3.89 -14.43
C VAL A 102 -1.05 -2.93 -15.44
N ALA A 103 -0.61 -1.77 -14.97
CA ALA A 103 0.10 -0.76 -15.74
C ALA A 103 1.02 0.06 -14.82
N ASP A 104 2.08 0.62 -15.39
CA ASP A 104 3.14 1.31 -14.67
C ASP A 104 3.73 2.41 -15.55
N THR A 105 3.93 3.61 -15.00
CA THR A 105 4.58 4.71 -15.73
C THR A 105 6.09 4.55 -15.85
N GLY A 106 6.66 3.53 -15.21
CA GLY A 106 8.08 3.23 -15.21
C GLY A 106 8.79 3.75 -13.95
N GLU A 107 10.00 3.24 -13.74
CA GLU A 107 10.86 3.69 -12.67
C GLU A 107 11.27 5.15 -12.87
N SER A 108 11.40 5.87 -11.76
CA SER A 108 11.84 7.25 -11.73
C SER A 108 13.27 7.33 -11.22
N THR A 109 14.03 8.32 -11.69
CA THR A 109 15.34 8.64 -11.13
C THR A 109 15.25 9.54 -9.89
N PHE A 110 14.07 10.10 -9.61
CA PHE A 110 13.87 11.02 -8.49
C PHE A 110 13.85 10.34 -7.12
N THR A 111 13.33 9.11 -7.05
CA THR A 111 13.23 8.30 -5.82
C THR A 111 13.51 6.84 -6.14
N THR A 112 13.79 6.04 -5.11
CA THR A 112 13.84 4.58 -5.19
C THR A 112 12.47 3.95 -4.91
N SER A 113 11.39 4.67 -5.22
CA SER A 113 10.01 4.27 -4.94
C SER A 113 9.81 3.86 -3.47
N LEU A 114 9.47 2.61 -3.17
CA LEU A 114 9.24 2.13 -1.81
C LEU A 114 10.51 1.63 -1.10
N ALA A 115 11.67 1.63 -1.77
CA ALA A 115 12.92 1.16 -1.18
C ALA A 115 13.53 2.22 -0.23
N SER A 116 14.22 1.75 0.82
CA SER A 116 14.70 2.60 1.92
C SER A 116 15.82 3.60 1.58
N LYS A 117 16.51 3.45 0.44
CA LYS A 117 17.65 4.31 0.08
C LYS A 117 17.23 5.77 -0.18
N ASN A 118 16.17 5.99 -0.95
CA ASN A 118 15.60 7.31 -1.23
C ASN A 118 14.10 7.16 -1.52
N PRO A 119 13.28 6.78 -0.54
CA PRO A 119 11.87 6.45 -0.77
C PRO A 119 11.04 7.67 -1.21
N SER A 120 9.99 7.41 -1.98
CA SER A 120 8.91 8.37 -2.24
C SER A 120 8.31 8.82 -0.90
N LYS A 121 8.17 10.12 -0.69
CA LYS A 121 7.76 10.67 0.61
C LYS A 121 6.26 10.94 0.72
N GLY A 122 5.57 11.02 -0.42
CA GLY A 122 4.13 11.19 -0.47
C GLY A 122 3.48 10.13 -1.35
N LEU A 123 2.29 9.66 -0.96
CA LEU A 123 1.43 8.80 -1.78
C LEU A 123 0.02 9.35 -1.88
N VAL A 124 -0.62 9.11 -3.03
CA VAL A 124 -2.08 9.21 -3.18
C VAL A 124 -2.60 7.88 -3.68
N THR A 125 -3.61 7.33 -3.02
CA THR A 125 -4.24 6.06 -3.39
C THR A 125 -5.74 6.23 -3.61
N HIS A 126 -6.32 5.61 -4.62
CA HIS A 126 -7.76 5.59 -4.83
C HIS A 126 -8.17 4.41 -5.73
N GLY A 127 -9.41 3.95 -5.56
CA GLY A 127 -10.03 2.91 -6.37
C GLY A 127 -10.73 3.46 -7.61
N LEU A 128 -10.83 2.63 -8.65
CA LEU A 128 -11.44 2.93 -9.95
C LEU A 128 -12.69 2.07 -10.26
N GLY A 129 -13.12 1.22 -9.32
CA GLY A 129 -14.19 0.25 -9.51
C GLY A 129 -13.70 -1.08 -10.10
N ASP A 130 -14.58 -1.76 -10.83
CA ASP A 130 -14.41 -3.20 -11.14
C ASP A 130 -14.20 -3.54 -12.62
N ALA A 131 -14.30 -2.55 -13.51
CA ALA A 131 -14.13 -2.73 -14.95
C ALA A 131 -12.68 -2.45 -15.38
N GLU A 132 -11.99 -3.49 -15.88
CA GLU A 132 -10.57 -3.38 -16.27
C GLU A 132 -10.35 -2.35 -17.39
N GLU A 133 -11.17 -2.42 -18.45
CA GLU A 133 -11.03 -1.54 -19.62
C GLU A 133 -11.23 -0.07 -19.23
N SER A 134 -12.21 0.22 -18.36
CA SER A 134 -12.43 1.57 -17.84
C SER A 134 -11.23 2.03 -17.00
N ALA A 135 -10.70 1.17 -16.14
CA ALA A 135 -9.54 1.48 -15.30
C ALA A 135 -8.27 1.73 -16.12
N ARG A 136 -8.00 0.92 -17.16
CA ARG A 136 -6.87 1.11 -18.09
C ARG A 136 -7.00 2.40 -18.88
N ARG A 137 -8.17 2.64 -19.49
CA ARG A 137 -8.45 3.87 -20.24
C ARG A 137 -8.29 5.11 -19.37
N TRP A 138 -8.82 5.06 -18.14
CA TRP A 138 -8.65 6.13 -17.18
C TRP A 138 -7.16 6.37 -16.89
N PHE A 139 -6.39 5.30 -16.65
CA PHE A 139 -4.97 5.41 -16.32
C PHE A 139 -4.19 6.06 -17.46
N GLU A 140 -4.35 5.56 -18.69
CA GLU A 140 -3.71 6.10 -19.90
C GLU A 140 -4.02 7.59 -20.14
N ASN A 141 -5.25 8.01 -19.87
CA ASN A 141 -5.62 9.40 -20.03
C ASN A 141 -5.02 10.29 -18.93
N VAL A 142 -5.05 9.84 -17.68
CA VAL A 142 -4.45 10.60 -16.57
C VAL A 142 -2.94 10.74 -16.73
N LEU A 143 -2.26 9.78 -17.38
CA LEU A 143 -0.83 9.93 -17.71
C LEU A 143 -0.52 11.17 -18.58
N LYS A 144 -1.45 11.59 -19.44
CA LYS A 144 -1.25 12.75 -20.32
C LYS A 144 -1.12 14.05 -19.53
N ASP A 145 -1.76 14.11 -18.37
CA ASP A 145 -1.80 15.30 -17.51
C ASP A 145 -0.79 15.21 -16.35
N LEU A 146 -0.49 13.99 -15.87
CA LEU A 146 0.39 13.74 -14.72
C LEU A 146 1.84 14.18 -14.93
N GLY A 147 2.36 14.11 -16.16
CA GLY A 147 3.76 14.44 -16.44
C GLY A 147 4.16 15.89 -16.08
N ASN A 148 3.17 16.77 -15.92
CA ASN A 148 3.38 18.18 -15.55
C ASN A 148 3.05 18.46 -14.07
N SER A 149 2.61 17.46 -13.31
CA SER A 149 2.27 17.64 -11.90
C SER A 149 3.52 17.83 -11.06
N GLU A 150 3.58 18.92 -10.30
CA GLU A 150 4.72 19.23 -9.44
C GLU A 150 5.01 18.08 -8.46
N GLY A 151 6.26 17.62 -8.45
CA GLY A 151 6.74 16.57 -7.56
C GLY A 151 6.12 15.18 -7.79
N TRP A 152 5.43 14.94 -8.90
CA TRP A 152 5.02 13.60 -9.32
C TRP A 152 6.26 12.73 -9.65
N VAL A 153 6.22 11.47 -9.23
CA VAL A 153 7.33 10.51 -9.38
C VAL A 153 6.96 9.34 -10.27
N ARG A 154 5.87 8.65 -9.94
CA ARG A 154 5.44 7.41 -10.58
C ARG A 154 3.96 7.19 -10.34
N SER A 155 3.29 6.47 -11.23
CA SER A 155 1.94 5.97 -10.99
C SER A 155 1.81 4.54 -11.44
N ARG A 156 1.07 3.75 -10.67
CA ARG A 156 0.87 2.33 -10.93
C ARG A 156 -0.59 1.97 -10.76
N LEU A 157 -1.13 1.28 -11.75
CA LEU A 157 -2.47 0.69 -11.72
C LEU A 157 -2.34 -0.76 -11.25
N PHE A 158 -3.18 -1.13 -10.29
CA PHE A 158 -3.20 -2.45 -9.70
C PHE A 158 -4.57 -3.07 -9.83
N LYS A 159 -4.58 -4.41 -9.85
CA LYS A 159 -5.77 -5.24 -9.69
C LYS A 159 -5.67 -5.99 -8.37
N CYS A 160 -6.62 -5.74 -7.48
CA CYS A 160 -6.80 -6.52 -6.26
C CYS A 160 -7.25 -7.94 -6.63
N ILE A 161 -6.48 -8.95 -6.19
CA ILE A 161 -6.74 -10.37 -6.47
C ILE A 161 -7.39 -11.08 -5.29
N ASP A 162 -7.07 -10.65 -4.06
CA ASP A 162 -7.63 -11.16 -2.82
C ASP A 162 -7.57 -10.05 -1.75
N SER A 163 -8.60 -9.96 -0.93
CA SER A 163 -8.70 -8.96 0.12
C SER A 163 -9.35 -9.54 1.37
N LEU A 164 -8.86 -9.14 2.53
CA LEU A 164 -9.46 -9.50 3.80
C LEU A 164 -9.45 -8.30 4.74
N LYS A 165 -10.65 -7.84 5.11
CA LYS A 165 -10.86 -6.85 6.16
C LYS A 165 -11.19 -7.54 7.46
N SER A 166 -10.45 -7.18 8.50
CA SER A 166 -10.62 -7.68 9.87
C SER A 166 -10.42 -6.54 10.87
N GLY A 167 -10.81 -6.76 12.12
CA GLY A 167 -10.68 -5.77 13.19
C GLY A 167 -12.01 -5.52 13.91
N VAL A 168 -11.93 -4.96 15.11
CA VAL A 168 -13.09 -4.82 16.01
C VAL A 168 -14.14 -3.81 15.51
N SER A 169 -13.78 -2.96 14.54
CA SER A 169 -14.69 -1.98 13.94
C SER A 169 -15.14 -2.36 12.53
N ILE A 170 -14.76 -3.53 12.02
CA ILE A 170 -15.24 -4.04 10.74
C ILE A 170 -16.58 -4.75 10.98
N PRO A 171 -17.69 -4.30 10.36
CA PRO A 171 -18.97 -4.98 10.46
C PRO A 171 -18.90 -6.41 9.91
N SER A 172 -19.74 -7.28 10.45
CA SER A 172 -19.95 -8.61 9.88
C SER A 172 -20.68 -8.50 8.53
N GLY A 173 -20.39 -9.42 7.62
CA GLY A 173 -21.11 -9.56 6.35
C GLY A 173 -20.24 -9.27 5.12
N PRO A 174 -20.68 -9.71 3.93
CA PRO A 174 -19.93 -9.57 2.68
C PRO A 174 -19.77 -8.12 2.24
N GLU A 175 -20.71 -7.23 2.56
CA GLU A 175 -20.68 -5.82 2.17
C GLU A 175 -19.48 -5.10 2.79
N ALA A 176 -19.13 -5.43 4.04
CA ALA A 176 -17.98 -4.85 4.73
C ALA A 176 -16.64 -5.27 4.09
N GLN A 177 -16.63 -6.37 3.34
CA GLN A 177 -15.43 -6.91 2.68
C GLN A 177 -15.19 -6.30 1.30
N VAL A 178 -16.15 -5.56 0.73
CA VAL A 178 -16.04 -5.01 -0.63
C VAL A 178 -14.90 -4.01 -0.71
N VAL A 179 -14.01 -4.20 -1.69
CA VAL A 179 -12.96 -3.26 -2.07
C VAL A 179 -13.01 -3.04 -3.59
N PRO A 180 -12.61 -1.86 -4.10
CA PRO A 180 -12.47 -1.66 -5.54
C PRO A 180 -11.49 -2.68 -6.13
N LYS A 181 -11.90 -3.38 -7.19
CA LYS A 181 -11.04 -4.38 -7.83
C LYS A 181 -9.83 -3.75 -8.52
N TYR A 182 -9.96 -2.53 -9.02
CA TYR A 182 -8.86 -1.76 -9.59
C TYR A 182 -8.60 -0.51 -8.76
N PHE A 183 -7.34 -0.19 -8.53
CA PHE A 183 -6.91 0.99 -7.78
C PHE A 183 -5.55 1.48 -8.27
N VAL A 184 -5.22 2.71 -7.92
CA VAL A 184 -4.00 3.39 -8.34
C VAL A 184 -3.21 3.85 -7.12
N VAL A 185 -1.89 3.74 -7.23
CA VAL A 185 -0.96 4.40 -6.31
C VAL A 185 -0.17 5.42 -7.12
N HIS A 186 -0.27 6.68 -6.73
CA HIS A 186 0.55 7.77 -7.21
C HIS A 186 1.63 8.06 -6.18
N GLU A 187 2.88 8.18 -6.63
CA GLU A 187 4.03 8.47 -5.80
C GLU A 187 4.50 9.90 -6.03
N PHE A 188 4.88 10.57 -4.94
CA PHE A 188 5.32 11.96 -4.94
C PHE A 188 6.61 12.15 -4.15
N LEU A 189 7.36 13.17 -4.55
CA LEU A 189 8.61 13.59 -3.91
C LEU A 189 8.41 13.99 -2.45
N THR A 190 7.26 14.57 -2.11
CA THR A 190 6.98 15.16 -0.79
C THR A 190 5.54 14.89 -0.34
N PRO A 191 5.26 14.86 0.98
CA PRO A 191 3.89 14.86 1.50
C PRO A 191 3.07 16.07 1.03
N GLU A 192 3.69 17.22 0.84
CA GLU A 192 3.04 18.47 0.43
C GLU A 192 2.51 18.36 -1.00
N THR A 193 3.33 17.88 -1.94
CA THR A 193 2.90 17.68 -3.32
C THR A 193 1.86 16.57 -3.46
N ALA A 194 1.95 15.50 -2.66
CA ALA A 194 0.87 14.50 -2.57
C ALA A 194 -0.44 15.10 -2.01
N SER A 195 -0.33 16.00 -1.03
CA SER A 195 -1.50 16.66 -0.43
C SER A 195 -2.19 17.60 -1.40
N ALA A 196 -1.40 18.39 -2.13
CA ALA A 196 -1.87 19.36 -3.12
C ALA A 196 -2.37 18.72 -4.43
N PHE A 197 -2.14 17.42 -4.64
CA PHE A 197 -2.48 16.75 -5.88
C PHE A 197 -3.98 16.86 -6.23
N PRO A 198 -4.32 17.45 -7.41
CA PRO A 198 -5.70 17.76 -7.76
C PRO A 198 -6.46 16.52 -8.22
N ILE A 199 -7.38 16.07 -7.38
CA ILE A 199 -8.37 15.03 -7.71
C ILE A 199 -9.31 15.42 -8.87
N PRO A 200 -9.66 16.71 -9.10
CA PRO A 200 -10.57 17.06 -10.20
C PRO A 200 -10.04 16.70 -11.59
N MET A 201 -8.71 16.73 -11.80
CA MET A 201 -8.09 16.22 -13.04
C MET A 201 -8.31 14.72 -13.24
N ILE A 202 -8.62 13.99 -12.18
CA ILE A 202 -8.87 12.54 -12.19
C ILE A 202 -10.35 12.23 -12.50
N SER A 203 -11.30 13.03 -12.01
CA SER A 203 -12.73 12.81 -12.24
C SER A 203 -13.22 13.30 -13.60
N SER A 204 -12.54 14.25 -14.25
CA SER A 204 -12.94 14.77 -15.57
C SER A 204 -12.62 13.82 -16.72
N VAL A 205 -11.89 12.73 -16.46
CA VAL A 205 -11.22 11.92 -17.49
C VAL A 205 -12.06 10.74 -18.00
N SER A 206 -13.08 10.29 -17.26
CA SER A 206 -14.04 9.31 -17.76
C SER A 206 -15.27 9.23 -16.87
N SER A 207 -16.46 9.29 -17.47
CA SER A 207 -17.74 8.95 -16.82
C SER A 207 -17.84 7.49 -16.38
N ASP A 208 -16.90 6.64 -16.80
CA ASP A 208 -17.02 5.19 -16.74
C ASP A 208 -16.28 4.58 -15.54
N VAL A 209 -15.64 5.40 -14.71
CA VAL A 209 -15.01 4.98 -13.45
C VAL A 209 -15.62 5.69 -12.25
N SER A 210 -15.72 4.97 -11.14
CA SER A 210 -16.11 5.55 -9.85
C SER A 210 -14.88 5.66 -8.96
N ILE A 211 -14.51 6.88 -8.59
CA ILE A 211 -13.41 7.12 -7.66
C ILE A 211 -13.88 6.79 -6.25
N ALA A 212 -13.22 5.84 -5.61
CA ALA A 212 -13.53 5.39 -4.25
C ALA A 212 -12.27 5.41 -3.37
N ASN A 213 -12.46 5.49 -2.06
CA ASN A 213 -11.38 5.33 -1.07
C ASN A 213 -10.14 6.18 -1.37
N LEU A 214 -10.34 7.43 -1.79
CA LEU A 214 -9.24 8.35 -2.02
C LEU A 214 -8.56 8.69 -0.71
N ARG A 215 -7.27 8.39 -0.62
CA ARG A 215 -6.44 8.65 0.55
C ARG A 215 -5.12 9.32 0.20
N ARG A 216 -4.60 10.12 1.13
CA ARG A 216 -3.30 10.81 1.03
C ARG A 216 -2.39 10.38 2.17
N TRP A 217 -1.13 10.13 1.86
CA TRP A 217 -0.20 9.55 2.82
C TRP A 217 1.16 10.23 2.79
N GLY A 218 1.75 10.40 3.97
CA GLY A 218 3.12 10.87 4.16
C GLY A 218 4.00 9.74 4.70
N LEU A 219 5.23 9.63 4.21
CA LEU A 219 6.15 8.56 4.58
C LEU A 219 6.42 8.61 6.09
N TYR A 220 6.23 7.48 6.74
CA TYR A 220 6.61 7.25 8.12
C TYR A 220 7.96 6.54 8.20
N LYS A 221 8.11 5.40 7.49
CA LYS A 221 9.34 4.62 7.51
C LYS A 221 9.44 3.72 6.27
N ALA A 222 10.61 3.66 5.66
CA ALA A 222 10.96 2.63 4.68
C ALA A 222 11.97 1.66 5.29
N TYR A 223 11.91 0.39 4.90
CA TYR A 223 12.64 -0.70 5.56
C TYR A 223 13.71 -1.27 4.63
N PRO A 224 14.94 -1.53 5.12
CA PRO A 224 15.97 -2.17 4.32
C PRO A 224 15.56 -3.61 3.98
N GLY A 225 15.70 -4.00 2.72
CA GLY A 225 15.51 -5.37 2.26
C GLY A 225 16.76 -6.23 2.49
N ILE A 226 17.01 -6.65 3.73
CA ILE A 226 18.20 -7.45 4.07
C ILE A 226 18.20 -8.78 3.31
N ALA A 227 17.03 -9.38 3.09
CA ALA A 227 16.91 -10.61 2.28
C ALA A 227 17.38 -10.42 0.82
N GLN A 228 17.28 -9.20 0.31
CA GLN A 228 17.70 -8.79 -1.03
C GLN A 228 19.18 -8.34 -1.06
N GLY A 229 19.88 -8.40 0.09
CA GLY A 229 21.26 -7.94 0.21
C GLY A 229 21.41 -6.43 0.46
N SER A 230 20.33 -5.73 0.81
CA SER A 230 20.41 -4.33 1.23
C SER A 230 20.98 -4.26 2.65
N LEU A 231 22.06 -3.51 2.84
CA LEU A 231 22.64 -3.25 4.17
C LEU A 231 21.73 -2.27 4.96
N GLU A 232 21.80 -2.33 6.29
CA GLU A 232 21.14 -1.34 7.16
C GLU A 232 21.57 0.08 6.76
N SER A 233 20.60 1.00 6.60
CA SER A 233 20.94 2.42 6.51
C SER A 233 21.38 2.90 7.90
N PRO A 234 22.44 3.71 8.02
CA PRO A 234 22.89 4.18 9.32
C PRO A 234 21.78 5.00 9.99
N ALA A 235 21.62 4.76 11.30
CA ALA A 235 20.59 5.30 12.16
C ALA A 235 20.51 6.83 12.18
#